data_AF-A0A8U0S882-F1
#
_entry.id   AF-A0A8U0S882-F1
#
_cell.length_a   1.000
_cell.length_b   1.000
_cell.length_c   1.000
_cell.angle_alpha   90.00
_cell.angle_beta   90.00
_cell.angle_gamma   90.00
#
_symmetry.space_group_name_H-M   'P 1'
#
loop_
_entity.id
_entity.type
_entity.pdbx_description
1 polymer ?
#
loop_
_entity_poly.entity_id
_entity_poly.type
_entity_poly.pdbx_seq_one_letter_code
_entity_poly.pdbx_strand_id
1 'polypeptide(L)'
;MLPSIYYKSLVLFYHLRSLTLTALLSSLRQLFLAVPEPTKSAPAPKKGSKKAVTKAQKKDGKKRKRSRKESYSVYVYKVLKQVHPDTGISSKAMGIMNSFVNDIFERIAGEASRLAHYNKRSTITSREIQTAVRLLLPGELAKHAVSEGTKAVTKYTSAK
;
A
#
# COMPACT_ATOMS: atom_id res chain seq x y z
N MET A 1 9.32 23.36 -64.00
CA MET A 1 8.16 23.90 -63.26
C MET A 1 7.57 22.81 -62.38
N LEU A 2 7.88 22.86 -61.08
CA LEU A 2 7.18 22.30 -59.90
C LEU A 2 8.20 22.10 -58.75
N PRO A 3 8.56 23.15 -57.99
CA PRO A 3 9.15 22.94 -56.67
C PRO A 3 8.67 23.96 -55.63
N SER A 4 7.36 24.14 -55.46
CA SER A 4 6.81 25.05 -54.42
C SER A 4 5.92 24.35 -53.39
N ILE A 5 5.21 23.29 -53.80
CA ILE A 5 4.26 22.58 -52.93
C ILE A 5 5.01 21.75 -51.87
N TYR A 6 6.06 21.03 -52.26
CA TYR A 6 6.86 20.23 -51.33
C TYR A 6 7.56 21.09 -50.27
N TYR A 7 8.04 22.28 -50.63
CA TYR A 7 8.68 23.18 -49.68
C TYR A 7 7.67 23.73 -48.66
N LYS A 8 6.45 24.07 -49.11
CA LYS A 8 5.37 24.50 -48.20
C LYS A 8 4.91 23.38 -47.26
N SER A 9 4.77 22.15 -47.75
CA SER A 9 4.40 21.00 -46.92
C SER A 9 5.49 20.61 -45.93
N LEU A 10 6.77 20.67 -46.34
CA LEU A 10 7.90 20.38 -45.46
C LEU A 10 8.05 21.46 -44.38
N VAL A 11 7.91 22.74 -44.73
CA VAL A 11 7.93 23.86 -43.78
C VAL A 11 6.76 23.77 -42.81
N LEU A 12 5.55 23.42 -43.27
CA LEU A 12 4.40 23.23 -42.40
C LEU A 12 4.62 22.06 -41.42
N PHE A 13 5.21 20.96 -41.88
CA PHE A 13 5.53 19.81 -41.03
C PHE A 13 6.61 20.12 -39.99
N TYR A 14 7.64 20.89 -40.36
CA TYR A 14 8.66 21.37 -39.43
C TYR A 14 8.07 22.36 -38.41
N HIS A 15 7.15 23.24 -38.82
CA HIS A 15 6.52 24.20 -37.92
C HIS A 15 5.56 23.52 -36.94
N LEU A 16 4.77 22.54 -37.40
CA LEU A 16 3.92 21.72 -36.53
C LEU A 16 4.74 20.93 -35.51
N ARG A 17 5.87 20.32 -35.93
CA ARG A 17 6.78 19.61 -35.01
C ARG A 17 7.45 20.57 -34.01
N SER A 18 7.89 21.74 -34.45
CA SER A 18 8.51 22.75 -33.57
C SER A 18 7.54 23.21 -32.47
N LEU A 19 6.28 23.49 -32.83
CA LEU A 19 5.25 23.85 -31.84
C LEU A 19 5.02 22.75 -30.80
N THR A 20 4.93 21.49 -31.24
CA THR A 20 4.75 20.37 -30.29
C THR A 20 5.95 20.18 -29.36
N LEU A 21 7.18 20.41 -29.86
CA LEU A 21 8.39 20.27 -29.07
C LEU A 21 8.49 21.40 -28.03
N THR A 22 8.11 22.63 -28.40
CA THR A 22 8.05 23.76 -27.46
C THR A 22 6.98 23.58 -26.38
N ALA A 23 5.82 22.99 -26.71
CA ALA A 23 4.77 22.69 -25.74
C ALA A 23 5.21 21.61 -24.74
N LEU A 24 5.94 20.60 -25.21
CA LEU A 24 6.46 19.53 -24.36
C LEU A 24 7.59 20.04 -23.44
N LEU A 25 8.48 20.91 -23.96
CA LEU A 25 9.50 21.61 -23.17
C LEU A 25 8.88 22.59 -22.16
N SER A 26 7.81 23.32 -22.49
CA SER A 26 7.12 24.20 -21.53
C SER A 26 6.43 23.40 -20.42
N SER A 27 5.86 22.24 -20.76
CA SER A 27 5.25 21.34 -19.76
C SER A 27 6.30 20.69 -18.86
N LEU A 28 7.49 20.36 -19.39
CA LEU A 28 8.62 19.87 -18.59
C LEU A 28 9.19 20.97 -17.68
N ARG A 29 9.22 22.23 -18.14
CA ARG A 29 9.63 23.39 -17.33
C ARG A 29 8.66 23.67 -16.18
N GLN A 30 7.36 23.48 -16.38
CA GLN A 30 6.35 23.58 -15.32
C GLN A 30 6.53 22.48 -14.25
N LEU A 31 6.91 21.26 -14.64
CA LEU A 31 7.23 20.19 -13.69
C LEU A 31 8.55 20.42 -12.93
N PHE A 32 9.53 21.07 -13.56
CA PHE A 32 10.82 21.36 -12.91
C PHE A 32 10.77 22.58 -11.98
N LEU A 33 9.84 23.52 -12.18
CA LEU A 33 9.63 24.67 -11.29
C LEU A 33 8.72 24.36 -10.08
N ALA A 34 8.21 23.13 -9.96
CA ALA A 34 7.43 22.66 -8.81
C ALA A 34 8.31 22.04 -7.70
N VAL A 35 9.56 22.52 -7.55
CA VAL A 35 10.39 22.25 -6.37
C VAL A 35 9.94 23.21 -5.26
N PRO A 36 9.42 22.74 -4.12
CA PRO A 36 9.17 23.63 -2.99
C PRO A 36 10.51 24.15 -2.47
N GLU A 37 10.65 25.48 -2.39
CA GLU A 37 11.78 26.08 -1.69
C GLU A 37 11.86 25.58 -0.23
N PRO A 38 13.07 25.41 0.33
CA PRO A 38 13.23 25.09 1.74
C PRO A 38 12.74 26.28 2.57
N THR A 39 11.55 26.14 3.15
CA THR A 39 11.02 27.10 4.12
C THR A 39 12.00 27.25 5.27
N LYS A 40 12.46 28.49 5.44
CA LYS A 40 13.31 29.00 6.52
C LYS A 40 12.94 28.39 7.88
N SER A 41 13.97 27.91 8.55
CA SER A 41 14.01 27.43 9.93
C SER A 41 13.32 28.38 10.92
N ALA A 42 12.25 27.91 11.54
CA ALA A 42 11.73 28.46 12.79
C ALA A 42 12.55 27.91 13.98
N PRO A 43 12.80 28.69 15.05
CA PRO A 43 13.63 28.26 16.18
C PRO A 43 13.07 27.02 16.88
N ALA A 44 13.95 26.06 17.14
CA ALA A 44 13.63 24.83 17.87
C ALA A 44 13.12 25.14 19.30
N PRO A 45 11.98 24.57 19.73
CA PRO A 45 11.58 24.66 21.13
C PRO A 45 12.48 23.75 21.98
N LYS A 46 12.99 24.34 23.06
CA LYS A 46 14.00 23.79 23.97
C LYS A 46 13.52 22.51 24.66
N LYS A 47 14.44 21.54 24.67
CA LYS A 47 14.62 20.38 25.56
C LYS A 47 13.73 20.40 26.82
N GLY A 48 12.63 19.62 26.76
CA GLY A 48 11.78 19.30 27.90
C GLY A 48 12.18 17.97 28.55
N SER A 49 12.38 18.04 29.86
CA SER A 49 12.87 17.06 30.82
C SER A 49 12.28 15.65 30.71
N LYS A 50 13.15 14.65 30.92
CA LYS A 50 12.85 13.23 31.12
C LYS A 50 11.63 13.04 32.03
N LYS A 51 10.54 12.49 31.51
CA LYS A 51 9.48 11.89 32.34
C LYS A 51 10.00 10.57 32.91
N ALA A 52 10.11 10.52 34.24
CA ALA A 52 10.46 9.34 34.99
C ALA A 52 9.46 8.20 34.69
N VAL A 53 9.99 7.01 34.42
CA VAL A 53 9.21 5.78 34.30
C VAL A 53 8.68 5.43 35.68
N THR A 54 7.39 5.64 35.92
CA THR A 54 6.72 5.11 37.10
C THR A 54 6.51 3.60 36.92
N LYS A 55 7.06 2.84 37.87
CA LYS A 55 7.00 1.38 37.97
C LYS A 55 5.53 0.94 38.03
N ALA A 56 5.02 0.30 36.98
CA ALA A 56 3.67 -0.26 36.97
C ALA A 56 3.57 -1.39 38.00
N GLN A 57 2.63 -1.25 38.95
CA GLN A 57 2.34 -2.24 39.97
C GLN A 57 1.87 -3.56 39.33
N LYS A 58 2.48 -4.68 39.75
CA LYS A 58 2.00 -6.04 39.47
C LYS A 58 0.61 -6.20 40.09
N LYS A 59 -0.44 -6.24 39.27
CA LYS A 59 -1.73 -6.83 39.65
C LYS A 59 -1.59 -8.34 39.60
N ASP A 60 -1.12 -8.91 40.70
CA ASP A 60 -1.29 -10.32 41.00
C ASP A 60 -2.77 -10.60 41.28
N GLY A 61 -3.29 -11.74 40.82
CA GLY A 61 -4.65 -12.18 41.17
C GLY A 61 -5.72 -12.13 40.07
N LYS A 62 -5.46 -12.63 38.85
CA LYS A 62 -6.55 -13.06 37.95
C LYS A 62 -6.29 -14.49 37.46
N LYS A 63 -7.13 -15.42 37.96
CA LYS A 63 -7.31 -16.82 37.52
C LYS A 63 -6.82 -17.01 36.08
N ARG A 64 -5.88 -17.96 35.89
CA ARG A 64 -5.29 -18.42 34.62
C ARG A 64 -6.19 -18.05 33.45
N LYS A 65 -5.86 -16.95 32.75
CA LYS A 65 -6.49 -16.62 31.47
C LYS A 65 -6.26 -17.85 30.60
N ARG A 66 -7.35 -18.51 30.21
CA ARG A 66 -7.36 -19.50 29.13
C ARG A 66 -6.53 -18.90 28.00
N SER A 67 -5.47 -19.60 27.57
CA SER A 67 -4.61 -19.13 26.49
C SER A 67 -5.50 -18.58 25.39
N ARG A 68 -5.36 -17.27 25.10
CA ARG A 68 -6.23 -16.60 24.14
C ARG A 68 -5.94 -17.27 22.80
N LYS A 69 -6.85 -18.11 22.32
CA LYS A 69 -6.77 -18.64 20.97
C LYS A 69 -6.81 -17.43 20.04
N GLU A 70 -5.70 -17.12 19.40
CA GLU A 70 -5.65 -16.09 18.37
C GLU A 70 -6.60 -16.54 17.26
N SER A 71 -7.61 -15.72 17.01
CA SER A 71 -8.69 -16.04 16.10
C SER A 71 -9.13 -14.77 15.38
N TYR A 72 -9.43 -14.93 14.10
CA TYR A 72 -9.94 -13.87 13.24
C TYR A 72 -11.46 -13.68 13.37
N SER A 73 -12.15 -14.41 14.26
CA SER A 73 -13.62 -14.43 14.34
C SER A 73 -14.27 -13.05 14.47
N VAL A 74 -13.67 -12.15 15.25
CA VAL A 74 -14.20 -10.78 15.41
C VAL A 74 -14.15 -10.00 14.10
N TYR A 75 -13.09 -10.17 13.30
CA TYR A 75 -12.92 -9.48 12.02
C TYR A 75 -13.80 -10.09 10.93
N VAL A 76 -13.91 -11.43 10.91
CA VAL A 76 -14.85 -12.13 10.01
C VAL A 76 -16.27 -11.63 10.24
N TYR A 77 -16.70 -11.48 11.50
CA TYR A 77 -18.02 -10.95 11.81
C TYR A 77 -18.21 -9.50 11.37
N LYS A 78 -17.20 -8.64 11.57
CA LYS A 78 -17.24 -7.24 11.12
C LYS A 78 -17.39 -7.13 9.61
N VAL A 79 -16.62 -7.90 8.85
CA VAL A 79 -16.71 -7.92 7.38
C VAL A 79 -18.06 -8.49 6.93
N LEU A 80 -18.55 -9.56 7.58
CA LEU A 80 -19.86 -10.13 7.27
C LEU A 80 -20.97 -9.08 7.41
N LYS A 81 -20.97 -8.30 8.50
CA LYS A 81 -22.00 -7.26 8.71
C LYS A 81 -21.87 -6.07 7.79
N GLN A 82 -20.69 -5.80 7.23
CA GLN A 82 -20.52 -4.78 6.19
C GLN A 82 -21.13 -5.20 4.85
N VAL A 83 -21.13 -6.49 4.53
CA VAL A 83 -21.64 -7.01 3.25
C VAL A 83 -23.10 -7.49 3.36
N HIS A 84 -23.48 -8.11 4.49
CA HIS A 84 -24.81 -8.64 4.77
C HIS A 84 -25.25 -8.34 6.21
N PRO A 85 -25.87 -7.17 6.46
CA PRO A 85 -26.27 -6.73 7.81
C PRO A 85 -27.21 -7.70 8.53
N ASP A 86 -28.12 -8.34 7.81
CA ASP A 86 -29.19 -9.18 8.41
C ASP A 86 -28.83 -10.67 8.49
N THR A 87 -27.68 -11.07 7.95
CA THR A 87 -27.26 -12.48 7.92
C THR A 87 -26.40 -12.84 9.14
N GLY A 88 -26.59 -14.05 9.67
CA GLY A 88 -25.77 -14.65 10.73
C GLY A 88 -24.82 -15.71 10.20
N ILE A 89 -23.81 -16.09 10.99
CA ILE A 89 -22.85 -17.16 10.67
C ILE A 89 -22.80 -18.16 11.83
N SER A 90 -22.87 -19.46 11.50
CA SER A 90 -22.79 -20.52 12.51
C SER A 90 -21.37 -20.66 13.09
N SER A 91 -21.25 -21.26 14.28
CA SER A 91 -19.95 -21.50 14.92
C SER A 91 -19.04 -22.41 14.09
N LYS A 92 -19.61 -23.41 13.40
CA LYS A 92 -18.89 -24.31 12.49
C LYS A 92 -18.35 -23.55 11.28
N ALA A 93 -19.19 -22.73 10.63
CA ALA A 93 -18.76 -21.90 9.51
C ALA A 93 -17.70 -20.87 9.93
N MET A 94 -17.82 -20.30 11.13
CA MET A 94 -16.81 -19.41 11.69
C MET A 94 -15.46 -20.12 11.88
N GLY A 95 -15.46 -21.39 12.30
CA GLY A 95 -14.25 -22.21 12.39
C GLY A 95 -13.58 -22.41 11.03
N ILE A 96 -14.36 -22.72 9.99
CA ILE A 96 -13.88 -22.87 8.61
C ILE A 96 -13.25 -21.56 8.12
N MET A 97 -13.93 -20.43 8.32
CA MET A 97 -13.42 -19.11 7.92
C MET A 97 -12.11 -18.75 8.62
N ASN A 98 -12.00 -19.06 9.92
CA ASN A 98 -10.75 -18.83 10.65
C ASN A 98 -9.60 -19.68 10.09
N SER A 99 -9.84 -20.95 9.77
CA SER A 99 -8.83 -21.81 9.14
C SER A 99 -8.46 -21.32 7.73
N PHE A 100 -9.44 -20.89 6.95
CA PHE A 100 -9.21 -20.32 5.61
C PHE A 100 -8.28 -19.11 5.65
N VAL A 101 -8.50 -18.17 6.59
CA VAL A 101 -7.62 -17.00 6.75
C VAL A 101 -6.19 -17.42 7.11
N ASN A 102 -6.03 -18.42 7.99
CA ASN A 102 -4.70 -18.92 8.34
C ASN A 102 -4.00 -19.60 7.16
N ASP A 103 -4.68 -20.44 6.39
CA ASP A 103 -4.10 -21.11 5.20
C ASP A 103 -3.60 -20.08 4.17
N ILE A 104 -4.41 -19.06 3.87
CA ILE A 104 -4.01 -17.99 2.95
C ILE A 104 -2.86 -17.16 3.52
N PHE A 105 -2.89 -16.85 4.82
CA PHE A 105 -1.81 -16.11 5.48
C PHE A 105 -0.47 -16.85 5.41
N GLU A 106 -0.46 -18.14 5.75
CA GLU A 106 0.75 -18.97 5.71
C GLU A 106 1.30 -19.09 4.28
N ARG A 107 0.44 -19.27 3.28
CA ARG A 107 0.85 -19.30 1.87
C ARG A 107 1.51 -17.99 1.43
N ILE A 108 0.88 -16.85 1.72
CA ILE A 108 1.42 -15.53 1.36
C ILE A 108 2.73 -15.26 2.10
N ALA A 109 2.79 -15.53 3.40
CA ALA A 109 3.99 -15.32 4.19
C ALA A 109 5.15 -16.21 3.72
N GLY A 110 4.88 -17.48 3.43
CA GLY A 110 5.87 -18.42 2.90
C GLY A 110 6.43 -17.97 1.55
N GLU A 111 5.57 -17.55 0.64
CA GLU A 111 6.00 -17.09 -0.68
C GLU A 111 6.73 -15.73 -0.63
N ALA A 112 6.26 -14.80 0.20
CA ALA A 112 6.94 -13.52 0.41
C ALA A 112 8.32 -13.70 1.06
N SER A 113 8.46 -14.65 1.97
CA SER A 113 9.75 -15.03 2.57
C SER A 113 10.71 -15.56 1.49
N ARG A 114 10.27 -16.48 0.63
CA ARG A 114 11.08 -16.99 -0.49
C ARG A 114 11.53 -15.87 -1.42
N LEU A 115 10.64 -14.93 -1.76
CA LEU A 115 10.97 -13.77 -2.59
C LEU A 115 12.01 -12.85 -1.92
N ALA A 116 11.92 -12.61 -0.61
CA ALA A 116 12.93 -11.85 0.11
C ALA A 116 14.30 -12.56 0.07
N HIS A 117 14.32 -13.88 0.29
CA HIS A 117 15.53 -14.69 0.20
C HIS A 117 16.15 -14.69 -1.20
N TYR A 118 15.36 -14.80 -2.28
CA TYR A 118 15.87 -14.69 -3.65
C TYR A 118 16.52 -13.33 -3.93
N ASN A 119 15.94 -12.27 -3.37
CA ASN A 119 16.49 -10.92 -3.48
C ASN A 119 17.63 -10.64 -2.47
N LYS A 120 18.07 -11.64 -1.70
CA LYS A 120 19.11 -11.54 -0.65
C LYS A 120 18.79 -10.46 0.40
N ARG A 121 17.51 -10.28 0.72
CA ARG A 121 17.05 -9.35 1.76
C ARG A 121 16.58 -10.11 2.99
N SER A 122 16.87 -9.55 4.16
CA SER A 122 16.38 -10.06 5.46
C SER A 122 15.02 -9.48 5.87
N THR A 123 14.54 -8.46 5.15
CA THR A 123 13.28 -7.77 5.44
C THR A 123 12.27 -8.04 4.34
N ILE A 124 11.08 -8.52 4.73
CA ILE A 124 9.92 -8.64 3.85
C ILE A 124 9.22 -7.27 3.79
N THR A 125 9.10 -6.70 2.59
CA THR A 125 8.44 -5.42 2.36
C THR A 125 7.06 -5.61 1.73
N SER A 126 6.28 -4.53 1.59
CA SER A 126 5.00 -4.54 0.87
C SER A 126 5.15 -5.02 -0.57
N ARG A 127 6.34 -4.89 -1.19
CA ARG A 127 6.63 -5.38 -2.54
C ARG A 127 6.65 -6.91 -2.63
N GLU A 128 7.29 -7.58 -1.67
CA GLU A 128 7.31 -9.05 -1.62
C GLU A 128 5.90 -9.59 -1.38
N ILE A 129 5.13 -8.97 -0.48
CA ILE A 129 3.74 -9.34 -0.21
C ILE A 129 2.86 -9.16 -1.46
N GLN A 130 2.98 -8.01 -2.14
CA GLN A 130 2.22 -7.75 -3.37
C GLN A 130 2.55 -8.77 -4.47
N THR A 131 3.82 -9.15 -4.61
CA THR A 131 4.26 -10.13 -5.60
C THR A 131 3.77 -11.54 -5.23
N ALA A 132 3.90 -11.94 -3.97
CA ALA A 132 3.38 -13.21 -3.46
C ALA A 132 1.86 -13.35 -3.72
N VAL A 133 1.08 -12.30 -3.48
CA VAL A 133 -0.37 -12.30 -3.74
C VAL A 133 -0.67 -12.54 -5.22
N ARG A 134 0.11 -11.96 -6.14
CA ARG A 134 -0.05 -12.18 -7.59
C ARG A 134 0.32 -13.59 -8.04
N LEU A 135 1.25 -14.25 -7.33
CA LEU A 135 1.65 -15.63 -7.61
C LEU A 135 0.61 -16.63 -7.10
N LEU A 136 -0.01 -16.33 -5.95
CA LEU A 136 -0.92 -17.26 -5.27
C LEU A 136 -2.38 -17.16 -5.73
N LEU A 137 -2.85 -15.97 -6.13
CA LEU A 137 -4.24 -15.74 -6.52
C LEU A 137 -4.39 -15.67 -8.06
N PRO A 138 -5.45 -16.28 -8.62
CA PRO A 138 -5.69 -16.25 -10.05
C PRO A 138 -6.40 -14.97 -10.51
N GLY A 139 -6.08 -14.52 -11.73
CA GLY A 139 -6.89 -13.59 -12.53
C GLY A 139 -7.36 -12.33 -11.80
N GLU A 140 -8.68 -12.10 -11.79
CA GLU A 140 -9.32 -10.93 -11.18
C GLU A 140 -9.13 -10.84 -9.66
N LEU A 141 -9.01 -11.98 -8.96
CA LEU A 141 -8.78 -11.99 -7.51
C LEU A 141 -7.45 -11.33 -7.15
N ALA A 142 -6.39 -11.62 -7.90
CA ALA A 142 -5.09 -10.98 -7.69
C ALA A 142 -5.17 -9.46 -7.91
N LYS A 143 -5.89 -9.01 -8.95
CA LYS A 143 -6.06 -7.58 -9.26
C LYS A 143 -6.76 -6.86 -8.11
N HIS A 144 -7.87 -7.41 -7.61
CA HIS A 144 -8.62 -6.84 -6.50
C HIS A 144 -7.80 -6.85 -5.20
N ALA A 145 -7.18 -7.98 -4.84
CA ALA A 145 -6.37 -8.09 -3.63
C ALA A 145 -5.20 -7.10 -3.61
N VAL A 146 -4.52 -6.93 -4.75
CA VAL A 146 -3.43 -5.95 -4.89
C VAL A 146 -3.96 -4.51 -4.80
N SER A 147 -5.10 -4.21 -5.42
CA SER A 147 -5.74 -2.89 -5.33
C SER A 147 -6.09 -2.54 -3.87
N GLU A 148 -6.76 -3.44 -3.16
CA GLU A 148 -7.13 -3.25 -1.75
C GLU A 148 -5.89 -3.11 -0.85
N GLY A 149 -4.86 -3.94 -1.06
CA GLY A 149 -3.61 -3.83 -0.32
C GLY A 149 -2.90 -2.49 -0.53
N THR A 150 -2.87 -1.99 -1.77
CA THR A 150 -2.24 -0.70 -2.09
C THR A 150 -2.99 0.46 -1.44
N LYS A 151 -4.34 0.47 -1.52
CA LYS A 151 -5.19 1.47 -0.86
C LYS A 151 -4.95 1.49 0.65
N ALA A 152 -4.86 0.32 1.28
CA ALA A 152 -4.63 0.21 2.71
C ALA A 152 -3.27 0.80 3.13
N VAL A 153 -2.20 0.52 2.36
CA VAL A 153 -0.87 1.09 2.61
C VAL A 153 -0.88 2.60 2.47
N THR A 154 -1.48 3.14 1.39
CA THR A 154 -1.58 4.59 1.19
C THR A 154 -2.33 5.25 2.34
N LYS A 155 -3.49 4.70 2.72
CA LYS A 155 -4.29 5.22 3.84
C LYS A 155 -3.50 5.21 5.14
N TYR A 156 -2.78 4.12 5.43
CA TYR A 156 -1.95 4.01 6.63
C TYR A 156 -0.84 5.07 6.65
N THR A 157 -0.15 5.29 5.53
CA THR A 157 0.92 6.29 5.45
C THR A 157 0.42 7.73 5.57
N SER A 158 -0.83 8.00 5.16
CA SER A 158 -1.46 9.32 5.27
C SER A 158 -2.09 9.62 6.64
N ALA A 159 -2.35 8.59 7.44
CA ALA A 159 -2.95 8.74 8.76
C ALA A 159 -1.85 9.09 9.77
N LYS A 160 -1.79 10.36 10.18
CA LYS A 160 -0.92 10.87 11.24
C LYS A 160 -1.74 11.57 12.31
#